data_AF-A0A1N6ZDG2-F1
#
_entry.id   AF-A0A1N6ZDG2-F1
#
_cell.length_a   1.000
_cell.length_b   1.000
_cell.length_c   1.000
_cell.angle_alpha   90.00
_cell.angle_beta   90.00
_cell.angle_gamma   90.00
#
_symmetry.space_group_name_H-M   'P 1'
#
loop_
_entity.id
_entity.type
_entity.pdbx_description
1 polymer ?
#
loop_
_entity_poly.entity_id
_entity_poly.type
_entity_poly.pdbx_seq_one_letter_code
_entity_poly.pdbx_strand_id
1 'polypeptide(L)' 'MLKSTAGGGGKGMQLCDTADALAAAFDSVQRTAKSSFGDARVYLERFVSKARHTEVQIFGDGNGRVIAHGECDCSLQRRN' A
#
# COMPACT_ATOMS: atom_id res chain seq x y z
N MET A 1 -8.77 -5.07 -2.26
CA MET A 1 -7.87 -3.97 -2.68
C MET A 1 -6.75 -4.59 -3.50
N LEU A 2 -6.60 -4.19 -4.75
CA LEU A 2 -5.49 -4.60 -5.63
C LEU A 2 -4.32 -3.63 -5.44
N LYS A 3 -3.11 -4.13 -5.21
CA LYS A 3 -1.92 -3.30 -4.93
C LYS A 3 -0.69 -3.81 -5.67
N SER A 4 0.20 -2.90 -6.03
CA SER A 4 1.53 -3.24 -6.51
C SER A 4 2.45 -3.66 -5.36
N THR A 5 3.36 -4.59 -5.64
CA THR A 5 4.31 -5.11 -4.65
C THR A 5 5.40 -4.08 -4.31
N ALA A 6 5.84 -3.32 -5.30
CA ALA A 6 6.89 -2.31 -5.17
C ALA A 6 6.35 -0.86 -5.04
N GLY A 7 5.04 -0.70 -4.82
CA GLY A 7 4.39 0.61 -4.81
C GLY A 7 4.69 1.48 -3.59
N GLY A 8 4.54 2.79 -3.76
CA GLY A 8 4.63 3.78 -2.69
C GLY A 8 3.90 5.07 -3.05
N GLY A 9 3.49 5.84 -2.04
CA GLY A 9 2.86 7.17 -2.23
C GLY A 9 1.49 7.14 -2.90
N GLY A 10 0.68 6.09 -2.66
CA GLY A 10 -0.69 6.02 -3.19
C GLY A 10 -0.83 5.46 -4.61
N LYS A 11 0.28 5.22 -5.34
CA LYS A 11 0.27 4.74 -6.73
C LYS A 11 0.19 3.22 -6.84
N GLY A 12 -0.51 2.73 -7.85
CA GLY A 12 -0.62 1.30 -8.12
C GLY A 12 -1.54 0.57 -7.13
N MET A 13 -2.58 1.26 -6.64
CA MET A 13 -3.59 0.67 -5.76
C MET A 13 -4.98 1.01 -6.26
N GLN A 14 -5.89 0.04 -6.26
CA GLN A 14 -7.26 0.22 -6.71
C GLN A 14 -8.23 -0.64 -5.90
N LEU A 15 -9.33 -0.04 -5.44
CA LEU A 15 -10.44 -0.77 -4.83
C LEU A 15 -11.16 -1.57 -5.92
N CYS A 16 -11.45 -2.84 -5.62
CA CYS A 16 -12.15 -3.74 -6.51
C CYS A 16 -13.20 -4.49 -5.69
N ASP A 17 -14.47 -4.12 -5.84
CA ASP A 17 -15.57 -4.70 -5.07
C ASP A 17 -16.12 -5.98 -5.70
N THR A 18 -15.77 -6.26 -6.97
CA THR A 18 -16.21 -7.45 -7.71
C THR A 18 -15.04 -8.08 -8.48
N ALA A 19 -15.23 -9.34 -8.91
CA ALA A 19 -14.27 -10.04 -9.76
C ALA A 19 -14.07 -9.34 -11.12
N ASP A 20 -15.13 -8.81 -11.71
CA ASP A 20 -15.06 -8.08 -12.99
C ASP A 20 -14.28 -6.77 -12.83
N ALA A 21 -14.51 -6.03 -11.73
CA ALA A 21 -13.76 -4.82 -11.42
C ALA A 21 -12.27 -5.13 -11.22
N LEU A 22 -11.95 -6.25 -10.57
CA LEU A 22 -10.58 -6.73 -10.42
C LEU A 22 -9.95 -7.03 -11.78
N ALA A 23 -10.63 -7.80 -12.64
CA ALA A 23 -10.12 -8.15 -13.96
C ALA A 23 -9.83 -6.88 -14.80
N ALA A 24 -10.73 -5.90 -14.77
CA ALA A 24 -10.54 -4.62 -15.46
C ALA A 24 -9.37 -3.79 -14.89
N ALA A 25 -9.16 -3.83 -13.57
CA ALA A 25 -8.10 -3.07 -12.90
C ALA A 25 -6.70 -3.69 -13.05
N PHE A 26 -6.63 -5.01 -13.22
CA PHE A 26 -5.40 -5.80 -13.11
C PHE A 26 -4.28 -5.29 -14.03
N ASP A 27 -4.55 -5.21 -15.33
CA ASP A 27 -3.56 -4.79 -16.33
C ASP A 27 -3.15 -3.33 -16.16
N SER A 28 -4.07 -2.47 -15.70
CA SER A 28 -3.80 -1.06 -15.45
C SER A 28 -2.81 -0.91 -14.29
N VAL A 29 -3.08 -1.59 -13.17
CA VAL A 29 -2.21 -1.55 -11.99
C VAL A 29 -0.85 -2.15 -12.28
N GLN A 30 -0.79 -3.29 -13.00
CA GLN A 30 0.50 -3.87 -13.41
C GLN A 30 1.32 -2.91 -14.28
N ARG A 31 0.68 -2.25 -15.26
CA ARG A 31 1.34 -1.25 -16.12
C ARG A 31 1.89 -0.08 -15.31
N THR A 32 1.09 0.48 -14.39
CA THR A 32 1.54 1.54 -13.47
C THR A 32 2.69 1.08 -12.58
N ALA A 33 2.62 -0.14 -12.07
CA ALA A 33 3.65 -0.71 -11.21
C ALA A 33 4.99 -0.85 -11.96
N LYS A 34 4.95 -1.41 -13.17
CA LYS A 34 6.13 -1.57 -14.03
C LYS A 34 6.73 -0.21 -14.43
N SER A 35 5.90 0.76 -14.83
CA SER A 35 6.39 2.06 -15.28
C SER A 35 6.94 2.93 -14.14
N SER A 36 6.35 2.82 -12.94
CA SER A 36 6.74 3.66 -11.80
C SER A 36 7.85 3.05 -10.95
N PHE A 37 7.90 1.72 -10.86
CA PHE A 37 8.75 1.01 -9.89
C PHE A 37 9.58 -0.13 -10.51
N GLY A 38 9.48 -0.39 -11.81
CA GLY A 38 10.23 -1.45 -12.50
C GLY A 38 9.74 -2.87 -12.22
N ASP A 39 8.74 -3.04 -11.36
CA ASP A 39 8.18 -4.33 -10.95
C ASP A 39 6.66 -4.37 -11.23
N ALA A 40 6.24 -5.34 -12.05
CA ALA A 40 4.84 -5.49 -12.46
C ALA A 40 4.00 -6.34 -11.49
N ARG A 41 4.60 -6.94 -10.46
CA ARG A 41 3.90 -7.87 -9.56
C ARG A 41 2.86 -7.14 -8.72
N VAL A 42 1.69 -7.76 -8.59
CA VAL A 42 0.56 -7.27 -7.82
C VAL A 42 0.05 -8.34 -6.86
N TYR A 43 -0.63 -7.90 -5.81
CA TYR A 43 -1.28 -8.78 -4.83
C TYR A 43 -2.65 -8.21 -4.43
N LEU A 44 -3.44 -9.06 -3.77
CA LEU A 44 -4.72 -8.67 -3.19
C LEU A 44 -4.63 -8.68 -1.68
N GLU A 45 -5.23 -7.66 -1.08
CA GLU A 45 -5.51 -7.63 0.36
C GLU A 45 -6.98 -7.32 0.61
N ARG A 46 -7.46 -7.73 1.79
CA ARG A 46 -8.80 -7.37 2.25
C ARG A 46 -8.88 -5.87 2.44
N PHE A 47 -9.89 -5.25 1.85
CA PHE A 47 -10.17 -3.83 2.07
C PHE A 47 -10.88 -3.61 3.42
N VAL A 48 -10.46 -2.58 4.15
CA VAL A 48 -11.06 -2.17 5.43
C VAL A 48 -11.65 -0.77 5.23
N SER A 49 -12.98 -0.68 5.19
CA SER A 49 -13.68 0.55 4.77
C SER A 49 -13.67 1.69 5.79
N LYS A 50 -13.55 1.37 7.09
CA LYS A 50 -13.45 2.34 8.19
C LYS A 50 -12.12 2.17 8.91
N ALA A 51 -11.02 2.31 8.16
CA ALA A 51 -9.68 2.17 8.69
C ALA A 51 -9.17 3.50 9.28
N ARG A 52 -8.34 3.40 10.34
CA ARG A 52 -7.38 4.43 10.71
C ARG A 52 -6.01 4.02 10.19
N HIS A 53 -5.25 4.97 9.66
CA HIS A 53 -3.86 4.75 9.30
C HIS A 53 -3.01 5.14 10.50
N THR A 54 -2.43 4.16 11.18
CA THR A 54 -1.52 4.40 12.29
C THR A 54 -0.17 3.78 11.96
N GLU A 55 0.88 4.58 12.09
CA GLU A 55 2.26 4.16 11.84
C GLU A 55 3.10 4.37 13.10
N VAL A 56 4.07 3.48 13.33
CA VAL A 56 4.94 3.49 14.52
C VAL A 56 6.37 3.80 14.08
N GLN A 57 6.97 4.83 14.66
CA GLN A 57 8.36 5.17 14.38
C GLN A 57 9.29 4.19 15.09
N ILE A 58 10.25 3.63 14.37
CA ILE A 58 11.26 2.72 14.91
C ILE A 58 12.66 3.35 14.77
N PHE A 59 13.50 3.23 15.79
CA PHE A 59 14.93 3.56 15.74
C PHE A 59 15.77 2.36 16.14
N GLY A 60 16.76 2.01 15.33
CA GLY A 60 17.72 0.95 15.61
C GLY A 60 19.15 1.47 15.60
N ASP A 61 19.99 0.97 16.51
CA ASP A 61 21.39 1.39 16.63
C ASP A 61 22.37 0.54 15.79
N GLY A 62 21.87 -0.47 15.07
CA GLY A 62 22.68 -1.40 14.28
C GLY A 62 23.45 -2.45 15.10
N ASN A 63 23.45 -2.36 16.43
CA ASN A 63 24.12 -3.27 17.37
C ASN A 63 23.13 -4.17 18.13
N GLY A 64 21.89 -4.26 17.62
CA GLY A 64 20.85 -5.11 18.18
C GLY A 64 19.91 -4.41 19.17
N ARG A 65 20.06 -3.10 19.43
CA ARG A 65 19.05 -2.34 20.18
C ARG A 65 18.10 -1.63 19.23
N VAL A 66 16.82 -1.74 19.53
CA VAL A 66 15.73 -1.12 18.78
C VAL A 66 14.72 -0.54 19.77
N ILE A 67 14.22 0.66 19.49
CA ILE A 67 13.13 1.29 20.23
C ILE A 67 11.98 1.64 19.29
N ALA A 68 10.77 1.63 19.83
CA ALA A 68 9.61 2.28 19.22
C ALA A 68 9.45 3.69 19.83
N HIS A 69 9.28 4.70 18.98
CA HIS A 69 9.16 6.11 19.37
C HIS A 69 7.74 6.62 19.09
N GLY A 70 6.78 5.99 19.75
CA GLY A 70 5.36 6.34 19.64
C GLY A 70 4.77 6.11 18.24
N GLU A 71 3.53 6.54 18.10
CA GLU A 71 2.71 6.39 16.91
C GLU A 71 2.21 7.73 16.34
N CYS A 72 1.94 7.73 15.05
CA CYS A 72 1.32 8.84 14.33
C CYS A 72 -0.05 8.42 13.78
N ASP A 73 -1.04 9.31 13.88
CA ASP A 73 -2.30 9.17 13.14
C ASP A 73 -2.19 9.85 11.78
N CYS A 74 -2.10 9.04 10.74
CA CYS A 74 -2.01 9.45 9.34
C CYS A 74 -3.34 9.26 8.59
N SER A 75 -4.47 9.15 9.29
CA SER A 75 -5.77 8.82 8.69
C SER A 75 -6.36 9.91 7.79
N LEU A 76 -5.89 11.15 7.91
CA LEU A 76 -6.36 12.27 7.07
C LEU A 76 -5.72 12.17 5.67
N GLN A 77 -6.43 11.55 4.74
CA GLN A 77 -5.91 11.20 3.40
C GLN A 77 -6.85 11.64 2.28
N ARG A 78 -6.31 11.79 1.05
CA ARG A 78 -7.10 12.06 -0.17
C ARG A 78 -6.56 11.23 -1.34
N ARG A 79 -7.41 10.31 -1.83
CA ARG A 79 -7.12 9.33 -2.91
C ARG A 79 -6.06 8.29 -2.50
N ASN A 80 -6.30 7.68 -1.34
CA ASN A 80 -5.31 6.98 -0.51
C ASN A 80 -4.33 7.95 0.17
#